data_AF-S4RMC3-F1
#
_entry.id   AF-S4RMC3-F1
#
_cell.length_a   1.000
_cell.length_b   1.000
_cell.length_c   1.000
_cell.angle_alpha   90.00
_cell.angle_beta   90.00
_cell.angle_gamma   90.00
#
_symmetry.space_group_name_H-M   'P 1'
#
loop_
_entity.id
_entity.type
_entity.pdbx_description
1 polymer ?
#
loop_
_entity_poly.entity_id
_entity_poly.type
_entity_poly.pdbx_seq_one_letter_code
_entity_poly.pdbx_strand_id
1 'polypeptide(L)'
;VSGTMYNTGRHMTLRLDKDHLVNISGGPIVYGNRLEEIRLHFGSKDGQGSEHMLNGQAFAGEVQLIHYNHELYTNVSDAARNPAGLTIVTIFMKV
;
A
#
# COMPACT_ATOMS: atom_id res chain seq x y z
N VAL A 1 6.62 10.38 12.22
CA VAL A 1 6.60 9.12 11.46
C VAL A 1 7.85 9.11 10.59
N SER A 2 8.80 8.23 10.89
CA SER A 2 10.00 7.92 10.10
C SER A 2 9.91 6.53 9.48
N GLY A 3 10.82 6.28 8.54
CA GLY A 3 10.93 5.01 7.84
C GLY A 3 12.10 5.03 6.86
N THR A 4 12.36 3.89 6.24
CA THR A 4 13.43 3.72 5.26
C THR A 4 12.86 3.49 3.87
N MET A 5 13.36 4.24 2.89
CA MET A 5 13.02 4.05 1.49
C MET A 5 13.96 3.02 0.85
N TYR A 6 13.38 2.07 0.13
CA TYR A 6 14.07 1.00 -0.58
C TYR A 6 13.74 1.06 -2.07
N ASN A 7 14.77 0.94 -2.90
CA ASN A 7 14.62 0.60 -4.31
C ASN A 7 14.66 -0.93 -4.44
N THR A 8 13.56 -1.55 -4.86
CA THR A 8 13.46 -3.01 -5.01
C THR A 8 13.95 -3.51 -6.37
N GLY A 9 14.41 -2.61 -7.24
CA GLY A 9 14.69 -2.88 -8.65
C GLY A 9 13.45 -2.85 -9.55
N ARG A 10 12.24 -2.85 -8.97
CA ARG A 10 10.96 -2.77 -9.71
C ARG A 10 10.11 -1.56 -9.31
N HIS A 11 10.11 -1.20 -8.03
CA HIS A 11 9.36 -0.07 -7.51
C HIS A 11 10.13 0.56 -6.33
N MET A 12 9.74 1.78 -5.98
CA MET A 12 10.18 2.40 -4.73
C MET A 12 9.20 2.07 -3.63
N THR A 13 9.72 1.79 -2.45
CA THR A 13 8.89 1.48 -1.29
C THR A 13 9.43 2.12 -0.03
N LEU A 14 8.54 2.65 0.80
CA LEU A 14 8.85 3.20 2.12
C LEU A 14 8.30 2.23 3.18
N ARG A 15 9.18 1.70 4.03
CA ARG A 15 8.80 0.89 5.18
C ARG A 15 8.93 1.73 6.43
N LEU A 16 7.88 1.75 7.25
CA LEU A 16 7.86 2.52 8.49
C LEU A 16 8.70 1.83 9.56
N ASP A 17 9.28 2.64 10.45
CA ASP A 17 9.94 2.11 11.63
C ASP A 17 8.91 1.50 12.59
N LYS A 18 9.28 0.42 13.30
CA LYS A 18 8.35 -0.41 14.09
C LYS A 18 7.72 0.30 15.29
N ASP A 19 8.32 1.40 15.73
CA ASP A 19 7.84 2.28 16.80
C ASP A 19 6.68 3.19 16.33
N HIS A 20 6.46 3.30 15.02
CA HIS A 20 5.35 4.04 14.45
C HIS A 20 4.16 3.15 14.10
N LEU A 21 3.22 3.07 15.04
CA LEU A 21 1.97 2.33 14.84
C LEU A 21 0.93 3.22 14.16
N VAL A 22 0.79 3.07 12.85
CA VAL A 22 -0.24 3.75 12.05
C VAL A 22 -1.30 2.72 11.66
N ASN A 23 -2.54 2.93 12.08
CA ASN A 23 -3.65 2.02 11.81
C ASN A 23 -4.73 2.68 10.95
N ILE A 24 -5.44 1.88 10.17
CA ILE A 24 -6.65 2.25 9.43
C ILE A 24 -7.85 1.45 9.95
N SER A 25 -9.02 2.10 9.97
CA SER A 25 -10.30 1.51 10.36
C SER A 25 -11.46 2.17 9.60
N GLY A 26 -12.65 1.55 9.65
CA GLY A 26 -13.86 2.04 9.00
C GLY A 26 -14.06 1.53 7.57
N GLY A 27 -15.14 1.97 6.91
CA GLY A 27 -15.52 1.45 5.59
C GLY A 27 -15.77 -0.06 5.62
N PRO A 28 -15.25 -0.86 4.67
CA PRO A 28 -15.38 -2.31 4.66
C PRO A 28 -14.41 -3.03 5.63
N ILE A 29 -13.59 -2.29 6.39
CA ILE A 29 -12.54 -2.83 7.24
C ILE A 29 -13.12 -3.20 8.61
N VAL A 30 -13.19 -4.51 8.89
CA VAL A 30 -13.78 -5.05 10.13
C VAL A 30 -12.79 -5.05 11.29
N TYR A 31 -11.50 -5.33 11.02
CA TYR A 31 -10.45 -5.48 12.02
C TYR A 31 -9.44 -4.34 11.96
N GLY A 32 -8.71 -4.11 13.05
CA GLY A 32 -7.58 -3.19 13.05
C GLY A 32 -6.53 -3.58 12.01
N ASN A 33 -6.29 -2.72 11.02
CA ASN A 33 -5.26 -2.93 10.00
C ASN A 33 -4.12 -1.94 10.20
N ARG A 34 -2.88 -2.45 10.26
CA ARG A 34 -1.67 -1.66 10.53
C ARG A 34 -0.86 -1.44 9.26
N LEU A 35 -0.46 -0.21 9.01
CA LEU A 35 0.38 0.18 7.88
C LEU A 35 1.76 -0.48 8.01
N GLU A 36 2.16 -1.19 6.96
CA GLU A 36 3.46 -1.85 6.86
C GLU A 36 4.36 -1.14 5.85
N GLU A 37 3.80 -0.84 4.67
CA GLU A 37 4.58 -0.41 3.52
C GLU A 37 3.79 0.59 2.65
N ILE A 38 4.46 1.64 2.18
CA ILE A 38 3.92 2.54 1.15
C ILE A 38 4.70 2.30 -0.14
N ARG A 39 4.00 1.90 -1.20
CA ARG A 39 4.59 1.59 -2.50
C ARG A 39 4.21 2.62 -3.55
N LEU A 40 5.16 2.97 -4.40
CA LEU A 40 4.98 3.89 -5.52
C LEU A 40 5.11 3.16 -6.84
N HIS A 41 4.10 3.29 -7.69
CA HIS A 41 4.12 2.90 -9.10
C HIS A 41 4.00 4.15 -9.96
N PHE A 42 4.80 4.22 -11.02
CA PHE A 42 4.75 5.30 -11.99
C PHE A 42 5.20 4.80 -13.35
N GLY A 43 4.69 5.46 -14.39
CA GLY A 43 4.95 5.12 -15.78
C GLY A 43 6.14 5.89 -16.32
N SER A 44 6.65 5.46 -17.47
CA SER A 44 7.58 6.28 -18.27
C SER A 44 6.91 7.46 -18.96
N LYS A 45 5.56 7.52 -18.93
CA LYS A 45 4.74 8.61 -19.46
C LYS A 45 3.50 8.79 -18.57
N ASP A 46 2.95 9.99 -18.55
CA ASP A 46 1.85 10.39 -17.66
C ASP A 46 0.52 9.63 -17.88
N GLY A 47 0.38 8.92 -19.01
CA GLY A 47 -0.80 8.12 -19.33
C GLY A 47 -0.69 6.63 -19.04
N GLN A 48 0.38 6.15 -18.37
CA GLN A 48 0.66 4.71 -18.24
C GLN A 48 1.42 4.32 -16.95
N GLY A 49 1.01 4.85 -15.79
CA GLY A 49 1.70 4.58 -14.53
C GLY A 49 0.91 3.91 -13.42
N SER A 50 -0.40 4.18 -13.32
CA SER A 50 -1.23 3.50 -12.32
C SER A 50 -1.48 2.04 -12.68
N GLU A 51 -1.58 1.18 -11.67
CA GLU A 51 -1.97 -0.23 -11.88
C GLU A 51 -3.50 -0.31 -12.08
N HIS A 52 -4.26 0.45 -11.29
CA HIS A 52 -5.70 0.60 -11.48
C HIS A 52 -6.01 1.60 -12.61
N MET A 53 -7.21 1.47 -13.18
CA MET A 53 -7.73 2.38 -14.20
C MET A 53 -9.11 2.90 -13.80
N LEU A 54 -9.43 4.13 -14.21
CA LEU A 54 -10.77 4.69 -14.07
C LEU A 54 -11.37 4.87 -15.46
N ASN A 55 -12.50 4.23 -15.73
CA ASN A 55 -13.17 4.23 -17.05
C ASN A 55 -12.23 3.85 -18.20
N GLY A 56 -11.31 2.90 -17.96
CA GLY A 56 -10.31 2.45 -18.95
C GLY A 56 -9.12 3.38 -19.14
N GLN A 57 -9.02 4.48 -18.38
CA GLN A 57 -7.90 5.42 -18.43
C GLN A 57 -6.94 5.19 -17.25
N ALA A 58 -5.65 5.07 -17.56
CA ALA A 58 -4.59 5.05 -16.58
C ALA A 58 -4.14 6.47 -16.20
N PHE A 59 -3.60 6.59 -14.98
CA PHE A 59 -3.02 7.81 -14.43
C PHE A 59 -1.48 7.75 -14.48
N ALA A 60 -0.81 8.85 -14.16
CA ALA A 60 0.65 8.97 -14.22
C ALA A 60 1.36 8.09 -13.19
N GLY A 61 0.66 7.73 -12.11
CA GLY A 61 1.14 6.81 -11.10
C GLY A 61 0.06 6.44 -10.09
N GLU A 62 0.45 5.60 -9.14
CA GLU A 62 -0.38 5.12 -8.04
C GLU A 62 0.46 4.97 -6.77
N VAL A 63 -0.05 5.50 -5.66
CA VAL A 63 0.48 5.26 -4.32
C VAL A 63 -0.36 4.16 -3.66
N GLN A 64 0.28 3.12 -3.15
CA GLN A 64 -0.38 2.03 -2.45
C GLN A 64 0.04 2.03 -0.98
N LEU A 65 -0.89 2.25 -0.07
CA LEU A 65 -0.70 2.09 1.38
C LEU A 65 -1.10 0.67 1.77
N ILE A 66 -0.12 -0.18 2.04
CA ILE A 66 -0.30 -1.61 2.31
C ILE A 66 -0.37 -1.82 3.81
N HIS A 67 -1.52 -2.30 4.27
CA HIS A 67 -1.77 -2.62 5.67
C HIS A 67 -1.98 -4.12 5.83
N TYR A 68 -1.64 -4.66 6.99
CA TYR A 68 -1.99 -6.02 7.38
C TYR A 68 -2.90 -6.03 8.60
N ASN A 69 -3.74 -7.06 8.67
CA ASN A 69 -4.64 -7.30 9.79
C ASN A 69 -3.85 -7.82 11.00
N HIS A 70 -3.40 -6.88 11.84
CA HIS A 70 -2.58 -7.17 13.02
C HIS A 70 -3.36 -7.75 14.20
N GLU A 71 -4.69 -7.81 14.12
CA GLU A 71 -5.52 -8.45 15.13
C GLU A 71 -5.66 -9.95 14.89
N LEU A 72 -5.64 -10.38 13.62
CA LEU A 72 -5.74 -11.80 13.26
C LEU A 72 -4.37 -12.46 13.01
N TYR A 73 -3.35 -11.70 12.60
CA TYR A 73 -2.07 -12.24 12.16
C TYR A 73 -0.89 -11.55 12.84
N THR A 74 0.13 -12.32 13.19
CA THR A 74 1.32 -11.84 13.91
C THR A 74 2.22 -10.94 13.06
N ASN A 75 2.22 -11.13 11.74
CA ASN A 75 3.07 -10.37 10.82
C ASN A 75 2.49 -10.35 9.40
N VAL A 76 2.98 -9.42 8.59
CA VAL A 76 2.56 -9.23 7.19
C VAL A 76 2.77 -10.49 6.32
N SER A 77 3.83 -11.26 6.57
CA SER A 77 4.14 -12.45 5.77
C SER A 77 3.09 -13.57 5.94
N ASP A 78 2.58 -13.73 7.16
CA ASP A 78 1.47 -14.63 7.47
C ASP A 78 0.15 -14.07 6.93
N ALA A 79 -0.13 -12.80 7.23
CA ALA A 79 -1.35 -12.13 6.78
C ALA A 79 -1.52 -12.17 5.25
N ALA A 80 -0.44 -11.95 4.49
CA ALA A 80 -0.45 -11.97 3.02
C ALA A 80 -0.86 -13.32 2.41
N ARG A 81 -0.81 -14.41 3.18
CA ARG A 81 -1.14 -15.76 2.71
C ARG A 81 -2.54 -16.21 3.13
N ASN A 82 -3.26 -15.39 3.89
CA ASN A 82 -4.52 -15.77 4.51
C ASN A 82 -5.65 -14.79 4.16
N PRO A 83 -6.92 -15.26 4.17
CA PRO A 83 -8.08 -14.40 3.91
C PRO A 83 -8.17 -13.22 4.87
N ALA A 84 -8.65 -12.08 4.38
CA ALA A 84 -8.78 -10.83 5.15
C ALA A 84 -7.48 -10.38 5.86
N GLY A 85 -6.32 -10.78 5.32
CA GLY A 85 -5.03 -10.48 5.90
C GLY A 85 -4.43 -9.15 5.46
N LEU A 86 -4.79 -8.63 4.28
CA LEU A 86 -4.28 -7.35 3.79
C LEU A 86 -5.40 -6.39 3.44
N THR A 87 -5.14 -5.11 3.68
CA THR A 87 -5.96 -3.98 3.22
C THR A 87 -5.06 -2.99 2.51
N ILE A 88 -5.36 -2.68 1.25
CA ILE A 88 -4.56 -1.74 0.45
C ILE A 88 -5.44 -0.54 0.09
N VAL A 89 -5.00 0.66 0.49
CA VAL A 89 -5.58 1.92 0.03
C VAL A 89 -4.75 2.43 -1.13
N THR A 90 -5.38 2.70 -2.26
CA THR A 90 -4.70 3.18 -3.48
C THR A 90 -5.10 4.62 -3.77
N ILE A 91 -4.13 5.44 -4.18
CA ILE A 91 -4.31 6.84 -4.51
C ILE A 91 -3.73 7.08 -5.90
N PHE A 92 -4.57 7.56 -6.83
CA PHE A 92 -4.11 7.96 -8.16
C PHE A 92 -3.26 9.23 -8.10
N MET A 93 -2.16 9.23 -8.84
CA MET A 93 -1.32 10.41 -9.04
C MET A 93 -1.62 11.03 -10.41
N LYS A 94 -1.99 12.30 -10.42
CA LYS A 94 -2.21 13.09 -11.63
C LYS A 94 -1.16 14.20 -11.72
N VAL A 95 -0.64 14.41 -12.93
CA VAL A 95 0.26 15.51 -13.30
C VAL A 95 -0.56 16.67 -13.87
#